data_AF-A0AA37ADJ3-F1
#
_entry.id   AF-A0AA37ADJ3-F1
#
_cell.length_a   1.000
_cell.length_b   1.000
_cell.length_c   1.000
_cell.angle_alpha   90.00
_cell.angle_beta   90.00
_cell.angle_gamma   90.00
#
_symmetry.space_group_name_H-M   'P 1'
#
loop_
_entity.id
_entity.type
_entity.pdbx_description
1 polymer ?
#
loop_
_entity_poly.entity_id
_entity_poly.type
_entity_poly.pdbx_seq_one_letter_code
_entity_poly.pdbx_strand_id
1 'polypeptide(L)'
;MKIIKYRLATEINHGTPEEPDIETVLSGVTMPYTEANYAIAQAEAYQGQITAEDDGAPAPPPTAQEQLRADVDFLAAMQGVAL
;
A
#
# COMPACT_ATOMS: atom_id res chain seq x y z
N MET A 1 -3.36 -3.76 5.27
CA MET A 1 -2.49 -4.29 4.17
C MET A 1 -1.76 -3.10 3.58
N LYS A 2 -0.48 -3.18 3.22
CA LYS A 2 0.23 -1.97 2.77
C LYS A 2 -0.08 -1.63 1.32
N ILE A 3 -0.18 -0.34 1.01
CA ILE A 3 -0.34 0.23 -0.32
C ILE A 3 0.75 1.27 -0.60
N ILE A 4 1.10 1.39 -1.87
CA ILE A 4 2.03 2.38 -2.41
C ILE A 4 1.20 3.46 -3.09
N LYS A 5 1.50 4.72 -2.81
CA LYS A 5 0.92 5.89 -3.47
C LYS A 5 2.02 6.75 -4.07
N TYR A 6 1.82 7.20 -5.30
CA TYR A 6 2.70 8.15 -5.99
C TYR A 6 1.90 8.98 -7.00
N ARG A 7 2.52 10.02 -7.55
CA ARG A 7 1.98 10.77 -8.69
C ARG A 7 2.81 10.45 -9.93
N LEU A 8 2.14 10.19 -11.04
CA LEU A 8 2.76 10.04 -12.36
C LEU A 8 2.58 11.36 -13.12
N ALA A 9 3.63 11.83 -13.79
CA ALA A 9 3.56 12.96 -14.71
C ALA A 9 3.50 12.45 -16.15
N THR A 10 2.46 12.89 -16.87
CA THR A 10 2.30 12.62 -18.30
C THR A 10 2.23 13.93 -19.04
N GLU A 11 3.02 14.07 -20.10
CA GLU A 11 2.97 15.21 -21.00
C GLU A 11 1.93 14.94 -22.09
N ILE A 12 0.98 15.85 -22.25
CA ILE A 12 -0.07 15.79 -23.27
C ILE A 12 0.14 16.97 -24.21
N ASN A 13 0.21 16.71 -25.51
CA ASN A 13 0.24 17.77 -26.52
C ASN A 13 -1.21 18.08 -26.95
N HIS A 14 -1.68 19.27 -26.65
CA HIS A 14 -2.97 19.80 -27.09
C HIS A 14 -2.92 20.52 -28.44
N GLY A 15 -1.70 20.82 -28.92
CA GLY A 15 -1.44 21.51 -30.18
C GLY A 15 -1.15 20.55 -31.33
N THR A 16 -0.36 21.00 -32.30
CA THR A 16 0.11 20.16 -33.41
C THR A 16 1.56 19.73 -33.18
N PRO A 17 2.12 18.82 -33.99
CA PRO A 17 3.55 18.55 -33.97
C PRO A 17 4.40 19.78 -34.29
N GLU A 18 3.92 20.71 -35.12
CA GLU A 18 4.61 21.94 -35.53
C GLU A 18 4.46 23.08 -34.52
N GLU A 19 3.30 23.18 -33.87
CA GLU A 19 3.01 24.12 -32.80
C GLU A 19 2.57 23.33 -31.56
N PRO A 20 3.54 22.73 -30.82
CA PRO A 20 3.22 21.91 -29.66
C PRO A 20 2.72 22.79 -28.51
N ASP A 21 1.63 22.34 -27.90
CA ASP A 21 1.09 22.90 -26.66
C ASP A 21 1.15 21.81 -25.58
N ILE A 22 2.30 21.74 -24.90
CA ILE A 22 2.60 20.67 -23.95
C ILE A 22 2.07 21.05 -22.56
N GLU A 23 1.17 20.23 -22.04
CA GLU A 23 0.70 20.29 -20.66
C GLU A 23 1.23 19.09 -19.87
N THR A 24 1.74 19.35 -18.66
CA THR A 24 2.07 18.28 -17.70
C THR A 24 0.87 17.99 -16.81
N VAL A 25 0.28 16.81 -16.98
CA VAL A 25 -0.82 16.33 -16.14
C VAL A 25 -0.29 15.36 -15.07
N LEU A 26 -0.67 15.60 -13.82
CA LEU A 26 -0.31 14.74 -12.69
C LEU A 26 -1.48 13.82 -12.32
N SER A 27 -1.25 12.51 -12.40
CA SER A 27 -2.24 11.47 -12.04
C SER A 27 -1.81 10.72 -10.79
N GLY A 28 -2.72 10.50 -9.84
CA GLY A 28 -2.46 9.70 -8.65
C GLY A 28 -2.53 8.21 -8.96
N VAL A 29 -1.53 7.44 -8.53
CA VAL A 29 -1.48 5.99 -8.66
C VAL A 29 -1.48 5.35 -7.28
N THR A 30 -2.27 4.29 -7.11
CA THR A 30 -2.29 3.47 -5.89
C THR A 30 -2.13 2.00 -6.26
N MET A 31 -1.18 1.31 -5.64
CA MET A 31 -0.89 -0.10 -5.88
C MET A 31 -0.74 -0.86 -4.56
N PRO A 32 -1.04 -2.17 -4.50
CA PRO A 32 -0.68 -2.97 -3.34
C PRO A 32 0.84 -2.99 -3.16
N TYR A 33 1.31 -2.99 -1.92
CA TYR A 33 2.73 -3.04 -1.62
C TYR A 33 3.30 -4.42 -1.98
N THR A 34 4.16 -4.44 -2.99
CA THR A 34 5.06 -5.54 -3.33
C THR A 34 6.41 -4.94 -3.71
N GLU A 35 7.50 -5.69 -3.58
CA GLU A 35 8.84 -5.22 -3.97
C GLU A 35 8.89 -4.82 -5.45
N ALA A 36 8.20 -5.56 -6.32
CA ALA A 36 8.10 -5.24 -7.75
C ALA A 36 7.35 -3.92 -7.98
N ASN A 37 6.21 -3.72 -7.31
CA ASN A 37 5.43 -2.48 -7.41
C ASN A 37 6.18 -1.28 -6.84
N TYR A 38 6.99 -1.49 -5.78
CA TYR A 38 7.81 -0.44 -5.20
C TYR A 38 8.94 -0.02 -6.15
N ALA A 39 9.54 -0.95 -6.89
CA ALA A 39 10.52 -0.65 -7.93
C ALA A 39 9.89 0.12 -9.10
N ILE A 40 8.66 -0.25 -9.52
CA ILE A 40 7.90 0.48 -10.54
C ILE A 40 7.62 1.92 -10.08
N ALA A 41 7.12 2.08 -8.85
CA ALA A 41 6.86 3.40 -8.29
C ALA A 41 8.13 4.26 -8.20
N GLN A 42 9.29 3.67 -7.86
CA GLN A 42 10.59 4.38 -7.89
C GLN A 42 10.99 4.90 -9.27
N ALA A 43 10.66 4.16 -10.33
CA ALA A 43 10.97 4.58 -11.69
C ALA A 43 9.98 5.64 -12.21
N GLU A 44 8.72 5.57 -11.81
CA GLU A 44 7.62 6.36 -12.39
C GLU A 44 7.21 7.58 -11.56
N ALA A 45 7.53 7.60 -10.28
CA ALA A 45 7.10 8.67 -9.39
C ALA A 45 7.65 10.03 -9.80
N TYR A 46 6.74 10.97 -10.00
CA TYR A 46 7.05 12.37 -10.20
C TYR A 46 7.88 12.88 -9.03
N GLN A 47 9.09 13.37 -9.34
CA GLN A 47 10.07 13.84 -8.35
C GLN A 47 10.50 12.76 -7.33
N GLY A 48 10.31 11.47 -7.64
CA GLY A 48 10.63 10.36 -6.74
C GLY A 48 9.76 10.30 -5.48
N GLN A 49 8.63 11.02 -5.44
CA GLN A 49 7.76 11.06 -4.28
C GLN A 49 6.85 9.84 -4.20
N ILE A 50 7.10 8.98 -3.22
CA ILE A 50 6.38 7.73 -2.99
C ILE A 50 6.08 7.61 -1.50
N THR A 51 4.86 7.22 -1.17
CA THR A 51 4.48 6.83 0.19
C THR A 51 4.04 5.37 0.22
N ALA A 52 4.43 4.67 1.27
CA ALA A 52 3.94 3.33 1.58
C ALA A 52 3.22 3.39 2.92
N GLU A 53 1.91 3.19 2.90
CA GLU A 53 1.05 3.29 4.09
C GLU A 53 0.13 2.07 4.20
N ASP A 54 -0.47 1.88 5.38
CA ASP A 54 -1.50 0.86 5.51
C ASP A 54 -2.77 1.32 4.76
N ASP A 55 -3.44 0.40 4.07
CA ASP A 55 -4.67 0.64 3.32
C ASP A 55 -5.87 0.94 4.22
N GLY A 56 -5.68 0.88 5.54
CA GLY A 56 -6.73 1.15 6.51
C GLY A 56 -7.77 0.04 6.57
N ALA A 57 -7.53 -1.09 5.89
CA ALA A 57 -8.39 -2.25 6.01
C ALA A 57 -8.30 -2.80 7.44
N PRO A 58 -9.43 -3.16 8.07
CA PRO A 58 -9.39 -3.80 9.37
C PRO A 58 -8.54 -5.07 9.30
N ALA A 59 -7.80 -5.34 10.38
CA ALA A 59 -7.08 -6.59 10.50
C ALA A 59 -8.05 -7.77 10.31
N PRO A 60 -7.61 -8.86 9.66
CA PRO A 60 -8.45 -10.05 9.53
C PRO A 60 -8.87 -10.55 10.92
N PRO A 61 -10.06 -11.15 11.05
CA PRO A 61 -10.45 -11.79 12.30
C PRO A 61 -9.44 -12.87 12.69
N PRO A 62 -9.25 -13.14 13.99
CA PRO A 62 -8.33 -14.18 14.45
C PRO A 62 -8.73 -15.55 13.90
N THR A 63 -7.75 -16.34 13.51
CA THR A 63 -7.91 -17.72 13.06
C THR A 63 -8.41 -18.61 14.20
N ALA A 64 -8.98 -19.77 13.86
CA ALA A 64 -9.41 -20.75 14.86
C ALA A 64 -8.24 -21.20 15.78
N GLN A 65 -7.02 -21.27 15.26
CA GLN A 65 -5.83 -21.62 16.04
C GLN A 65 -5.45 -20.50 17.03
N GLU A 66 -5.51 -19.23 16.61
CA GLU A 66 -5.27 -18.09 17.49
C GLU A 66 -6.34 -17.98 18.58
N GLN A 67 -7.59 -18.27 18.24
CA GLN A 67 -8.69 -18.34 19.21
C GLN A 67 -8.46 -19.46 20.22
N LEU A 68 -8.15 -20.68 19.77
CA LEU A 68 -7.83 -21.80 20.66
C LEU A 68 -6.62 -21.49 21.55
N ARG A 69 -5.59 -20.82 21.03
CA ARG A 69 -4.44 -20.40 21.83
C ARG A 69 -4.84 -19.40 22.91
N ALA A 70 -5.65 -18.40 22.55
CA ALA A 70 -6.18 -17.44 23.51
C ALA A 70 -7.07 -18.10 24.58
N ASP A 71 -7.90 -19.06 24.19
CA ASP A 71 -8.75 -19.83 25.10
C ASP A 71 -7.91 -20.66 26.08
N VAL A 72 -6.86 -21.33 25.59
CA VAL A 72 -5.92 -22.11 26.42
C VAL A 72 -5.13 -21.20 27.35
N ASP A 73 -4.62 -20.07 26.87
CA ASP A 73 -3.88 -19.09 27.67
C ASP A 73 -4.78 -18.51 28.78
N PHE A 74 -6.05 -18.23 28.45
CA PHE A 74 -7.05 -17.77 29.42
C PHE A 74 -7.31 -18.82 30.50
N LEU A 75 -7.51 -20.09 30.11
CA LEU A 75 -7.69 -21.19 31.05
C LEU A 75 -6.46 -21.42 31.94
N ALA A 76 -5.26 -21.34 31.37
CA ALA A 76 -4.00 -21.49 32.11
C ALA A 76 -3.83 -20.37 33.15
N ALA A 77 -4.14 -19.13 32.76
CA ALA A 77 -4.15 -17.98 33.67
C ALA A 77 -5.17 -18.14 34.81
N MET A 78 -6.36 -18.69 34.54
CA MET A 78 -7.36 -18.99 35.57
C MET A 78 -6.92 -20.12 36.51
N GLN A 79 -6.13 -21.08 36.03
CA GLN A 79 -5.66 -22.22 36.81
C GLN A 79 -4.33 -21.96 37.54
N GLY A 80 -3.73 -20.77 37.36
CA GLY A 80 -2.42 -20.44 37.93
C GLY A 80 -1.27 -21.26 37.32
N VAL A 81 -1.50 -21.84 36.14
CA VAL A 81 -0.48 -22.59 35.40
C VAL A 81 0.19 -21.61 34.45
N ALA A 82 1.46 -21.30 34.68
CA ALA A 82 2.27 -20.59 33.70
C ALA A 82 2.60 -21.57 32.55
N LEU A 83 2.22 -21.22 31.32
CA LEU A 83 2.60 -21.95 30.10
C LEU A 83 4.04 -21.62 29.68
#